data_AF-A0A060C1H6-F1
#
_entry.id   AF-A0A060C1H6-F1
#
_cell.length_a   1.000
_cell.length_b   1.000
_cell.length_c   1.000
_cell.angle_alpha   90.00
_cell.angle_beta   90.00
_cell.angle_gamma   90.00
#
_symmetry.space_group_name_H-M   'P 1'
#
loop_
_entity.id
_entity.type
_entity.pdbx_description
1 polymer ?
#
loop_
_entity_poly.entity_id
_entity_poly.type
_entity_poly.pdbx_seq_one_letter_code
_entity_poly.pdbx_strand_id
1 'polypeptide(L)'
;EQTRLGIPLLFAADVIHGMRTVFPIPLAEAASFEPALAERTARATAVEATAAGIHWTFAPMVDIARDQRWGRVAEGAGEDTVLGCAFAAARVRGFQGEDLKAADALLATPKHFAGYGAVAAGMEYNEVD
;
A
#
# COMPACT_ATOMS: atom_id res chain seq x y z
N GLU A 1 24.83 11.30 -8.99
CA GLU A 1 25.98 11.36 -8.06
C GLU A 1 26.90 12.58 -8.29
N GLN A 2 26.39 13.72 -8.81
CA GLN A 2 27.20 14.93 -9.06
C GLN A 2 26.87 16.08 -8.09
N THR A 3 26.22 15.79 -6.96
CA THR A 3 25.91 16.81 -5.95
C THR A 3 27.09 16.97 -4.99
N ARG A 4 27.27 18.17 -4.42
CA ARG A 4 28.39 18.51 -3.51
C ARG A 4 28.59 17.49 -2.37
N LEU A 5 27.50 16.89 -1.87
CA LEU A 5 27.50 16.01 -0.71
C LEU A 5 27.27 14.53 -1.02
N GLY A 6 26.93 14.18 -2.26
CA GLY A 6 26.64 12.79 -2.63
C GLY A 6 25.47 12.15 -1.86
N ILE A 7 24.55 12.95 -1.29
CA ILE A 7 23.36 12.41 -0.60
C ILE A 7 22.51 11.65 -1.64
N PRO A 8 22.16 10.37 -1.38
CA PRO A 8 21.41 9.56 -2.33
C PRO A 8 19.94 9.98 -2.39
N LEU A 9 19.29 9.64 -3.50
CA LEU A 9 17.85 9.83 -3.68
C LEU A 9 17.09 8.56 -3.29
N LEU A 10 15.89 8.76 -2.74
CA LEU A 10 14.87 7.71 -2.72
C LEU A 10 14.13 7.73 -4.06
N PHE A 11 13.94 6.56 -4.63
CA PHE A 11 13.09 6.37 -5.81
C PHE A 11 11.85 5.66 -5.33
N ALA A 12 10.70 6.31 -5.54
CA ALA A 12 9.42 5.85 -5.04
C ALA A 12 8.41 5.72 -6.17
N ALA A 13 7.47 4.78 -6.00
CA ALA A 13 6.39 4.56 -6.96
C ALA A 13 5.13 4.04 -6.26
N ASP A 14 3.98 4.19 -6.90
CA ASP A 14 2.77 3.47 -6.52
C ASP A 14 2.87 2.00 -6.98
N VAL A 15 3.44 1.16 -6.12
CA VAL A 15 3.47 -0.29 -6.32
C VAL A 15 2.45 -0.93 -5.38
N ILE A 16 1.18 -0.91 -5.80
CA ILE A 16 0.01 -1.11 -4.92
C ILE A 16 -0.35 -2.58 -4.73
N HIS A 17 -0.50 -3.33 -5.82
CA HIS A 17 -0.94 -4.73 -5.80
C HIS A 17 -0.11 -5.59 -6.77
N GLY A 18 1.19 -5.31 -6.84
CA GLY A 18 2.13 -5.93 -7.77
C GLY A 18 2.88 -4.91 -8.63
N MET A 19 3.91 -5.38 -9.33
CA MET A 19 4.68 -4.60 -10.29
C MET A 19 4.56 -5.22 -11.69
N ARG A 20 5.41 -6.19 -12.04
CA ARG A 20 5.29 -6.95 -13.29
C ARG A 20 4.33 -8.11 -13.10
N THR A 21 4.48 -8.84 -12.00
CA THR A 21 3.46 -9.76 -11.52
C THR A 21 2.38 -8.95 -10.81
N VAL A 22 1.16 -8.99 -11.34
CA VAL A 22 0.02 -8.20 -10.83
C VAL A 22 -0.97 -9.12 -10.12
N PHE A 23 -1.24 -8.82 -8.86
CA PHE A 23 -2.23 -9.49 -8.03
C PHE A 23 -3.60 -8.80 -8.14
N PRO A 24 -4.69 -9.36 -7.58
CA PRO A 24 -5.97 -8.66 -7.50
C PRO A 24 -5.83 -7.30 -6.82
N ILE A 25 -6.68 -6.34 -7.19
CA ILE A 25 -6.74 -5.03 -6.52
C ILE A 25 -6.93 -5.22 -5.00
N PRO A 26 -6.48 -4.28 -4.14
CA PRO A 26 -6.50 -4.47 -2.70
C PRO A 26 -7.85 -4.86 -2.09
N LEU A 27 -8.96 -4.33 -2.62
CA LEU A 27 -10.31 -4.69 -2.17
C LEU A 27 -10.65 -6.16 -2.48
N ALA A 28 -10.27 -6.64 -3.66
CA ALA A 28 -10.48 -8.03 -4.07
C ALA A 28 -9.54 -8.99 -3.32
N GLU A 29 -8.30 -8.57 -3.04
CA GLU A 29 -7.39 -9.33 -2.18
C GLU A 29 -7.96 -9.46 -0.75
N ALA A 30 -8.54 -8.39 -0.20
CA ALA A 30 -9.16 -8.40 1.13
C ALA A 30 -10.34 -9.38 1.23
N ALA A 31 -11.05 -9.62 0.13
CA ALA A 31 -12.14 -10.61 0.07
C ALA A 31 -11.68 -12.07 0.27
N SER A 32 -10.37 -12.33 0.29
CA SER A 32 -9.81 -13.63 0.73
C SER A 32 -9.94 -13.87 2.24
N PHE A 33 -10.08 -12.81 3.04
CA PHE A 33 -9.97 -12.85 4.51
C PHE A 33 -8.68 -13.52 5.02
N GLU A 34 -7.61 -13.51 4.22
CA GLU A 34 -6.33 -14.14 4.55
C GLU A 34 -5.21 -13.08 4.60
N PRO A 35 -4.96 -12.40 5.73
CA PRO A 35 -3.87 -11.43 5.86
C PRO A 35 -2.49 -12.03 5.53
N ALA A 36 -2.28 -13.32 5.79
CA ALA A 36 -1.06 -14.01 5.42
C ALA A 36 -0.83 -14.07 3.91
N LEU A 37 -1.89 -14.09 3.09
CA LEU A 37 -1.79 -13.96 1.64
C LEU A 37 -1.29 -12.57 1.25
N ALA A 38 -1.86 -11.51 1.85
CA ALA A 38 -1.45 -10.13 1.60
C ALA A 38 0.01 -9.85 1.98
N GLU A 39 0.53 -10.53 3.01
CA GLU A 39 1.95 -10.46 3.36
C GLU A 39 2.83 -11.09 2.26
N ARG A 40 2.44 -12.25 1.73
CA ARG A 40 3.18 -12.94 0.65
C ARG A 40 3.15 -12.15 -0.67
N THR A 41 2.01 -11.57 -1.04
CA THR A 41 1.89 -10.76 -2.27
C THR A 41 2.67 -9.46 -2.15
N ALA A 42 2.63 -8.79 -1.01
CA ALA A 42 3.46 -7.62 -0.73
C ALA A 42 4.96 -7.96 -0.75
N ARG A 43 5.35 -9.12 -0.21
CA ARG A 43 6.74 -9.61 -0.28
C ARG A 43 7.21 -9.84 -1.72
N ALA A 44 6.41 -10.52 -2.53
CA ALA A 44 6.72 -10.74 -3.95
C ALA A 44 6.83 -9.42 -4.71
N THR A 45 5.92 -8.48 -4.44
CA THR A 45 5.92 -7.13 -5.01
C THR A 45 7.19 -6.37 -4.67
N ALA A 46 7.63 -6.43 -3.41
CA ALA A 46 8.84 -5.74 -2.98
C ALA A 46 10.11 -6.30 -3.62
N VAL A 47 10.21 -7.63 -3.76
CA VAL A 47 11.34 -8.26 -4.47
C VAL A 47 11.43 -7.78 -5.92
N GLU A 48 10.29 -7.68 -6.63
CA GLU A 48 10.28 -7.13 -8.00
C GLU A 48 10.65 -5.64 -8.03
N ALA A 49 10.08 -4.84 -7.13
CA ALA A 49 10.25 -3.40 -7.09
C ALA A 49 11.70 -2.99 -6.78
N THR A 50 12.31 -3.60 -5.76
CA THR A 50 13.70 -3.27 -5.40
C THR A 50 14.69 -3.75 -6.45
N ALA A 51 14.44 -4.90 -7.11
CA ALA A 51 15.23 -5.36 -8.25
C ALA A 51 15.18 -4.38 -9.44
N ALA A 52 14.13 -3.56 -9.53
CA ALA A 52 13.99 -2.48 -10.52
C ALA A 52 14.51 -1.11 -10.03
N GLY A 53 15.10 -1.03 -8.84
CA GLY A 53 15.66 0.20 -8.27
C GLY A 53 14.65 1.09 -7.54
N ILE A 54 13.48 0.57 -7.19
CA ILE A 54 12.49 1.29 -6.36
C ILE A 54 12.79 0.98 -4.89
N HIS A 55 12.93 2.02 -4.08
CA HIS A 55 13.28 1.93 -2.66
C HIS A 55 12.06 2.11 -1.75
N TRP A 56 10.98 2.69 -2.26
CA TRP A 56 9.82 3.10 -1.47
C TRP A 56 8.52 2.93 -2.26
N THR A 57 7.50 2.31 -1.67
CA THR A 57 6.14 2.28 -2.23
C THR A 57 5.17 3.16 -1.46
N PHE A 58 4.26 3.80 -2.19
CA PHE A 58 3.12 4.51 -1.61
C PHE A 58 1.97 3.54 -1.31
N ALA A 59 2.23 2.48 -0.54
CA ALA A 59 1.28 1.45 -0.14
C ALA A 59 1.59 0.96 1.29
N PRO A 60 0.60 0.46 2.05
CA PRO A 60 -0.79 0.22 1.66
C PRO A 60 -1.70 1.46 1.79
N MET A 61 -2.75 1.52 0.97
CA MET A 61 -3.92 2.37 1.28
C MET A 61 -4.78 1.66 2.33
N VAL A 62 -5.16 2.39 3.38
CA VAL A 62 -5.79 1.86 4.59
C VAL A 62 -7.03 2.66 5.01
N ASP A 63 -7.59 3.47 4.11
CA ASP A 63 -8.78 4.24 4.41
C ASP A 63 -9.99 3.30 4.54
N ILE A 64 -10.73 3.46 5.63
CA ILE A 64 -12.04 2.82 5.80
C ILE A 64 -13.04 3.62 4.97
N ALA A 65 -13.77 2.93 4.11
CA ALA A 65 -14.80 3.53 3.28
C ALA A 65 -16.12 2.78 3.44
N ARG A 66 -17.20 3.55 3.55
CA ARG A 66 -18.59 3.04 3.65
C ARG A 66 -19.48 3.60 2.54
N ASP A 67 -18.87 4.21 1.53
CA ASP A 67 -19.55 4.76 0.36
C ASP A 67 -18.94 4.17 -0.92
N GLN A 68 -19.66 3.25 -1.53
CA GLN A 68 -19.20 2.51 -2.72
C GLN A 68 -19.20 3.37 -3.99
N ARG A 69 -19.69 4.62 -3.93
CA ARG A 69 -19.55 5.59 -5.02
C ARG A 69 -18.12 6.11 -5.12
N TRP A 70 -17.37 6.10 -4.02
CA TRP A 70 -15.99 6.57 -4.01
C TRP A 70 -15.07 5.58 -4.74
N GLY A 71 -14.47 6.00 -5.85
CA GLY A 71 -13.70 5.09 -6.70
C GLY A 71 -12.52 4.40 -6.01
N ARG A 72 -11.95 5.02 -4.98
CA ARG A 72 -10.77 4.50 -4.26
C ARG A 72 -11.11 3.43 -3.22
N VAL A 73 -12.37 3.03 -3.07
CA VAL A 73 -12.72 1.78 -2.35
C VAL A 73 -11.93 0.59 -2.89
N ALA A 74 -11.58 0.61 -4.18
CA ALA A 74 -10.76 -0.40 -4.85
C ALA A 74 -9.36 -0.58 -4.24
N GLU A 75 -8.80 0.48 -3.63
CA GLU A 75 -7.44 0.49 -3.07
C GLU A 75 -7.38 0.08 -1.60
N GLY A 76 -8.52 0.06 -0.91
CA GLY A 76 -8.62 -0.23 0.51
C GLY A 76 -8.84 -1.71 0.82
N ALA A 77 -9.21 -1.98 2.08
CA ALA A 77 -9.56 -3.32 2.58
C ALA A 77 -11.04 -3.43 2.99
N GLY A 78 -11.90 -2.54 2.46
CA GLY A 78 -13.32 -2.51 2.75
C GLY A 78 -13.70 -1.60 3.92
N GLU A 79 -14.77 -1.96 4.62
CA GLU A 79 -15.46 -1.11 5.61
C GLU A 79 -15.14 -1.44 7.08
N ASP A 80 -14.48 -2.57 7.34
CA ASP A 80 -14.22 -3.07 8.69
C ASP A 80 -12.82 -2.70 9.19
N THR A 81 -12.75 -2.16 10.41
CA THR A 81 -11.50 -1.69 11.01
C THR A 81 -10.59 -2.85 11.43
N VAL A 82 -11.15 -3.96 11.94
CA VAL A 82 -10.35 -5.09 12.42
C VAL A 82 -9.64 -5.77 11.25
N LEU A 83 -10.40 -6.07 10.18
CA LEU A 83 -9.88 -6.61 8.94
C LEU A 83 -8.88 -5.65 8.29
N GLY A 84 -9.22 -4.36 8.22
CA GLY A 84 -8.34 -3.32 7.67
C GLY A 84 -7.00 -3.26 8.39
N CYS A 85 -6.98 -3.27 9.72
CA CYS A 85 -5.76 -3.30 10.52
C CYS A 85 -4.92 -4.57 10.28
N ALA A 86 -5.57 -5.74 10.18
CA ALA A 86 -4.88 -7.00 9.93
C ALA A 86 -4.17 -7.00 8.57
N PHE A 87 -4.85 -6.55 7.51
CA PHE A 87 -4.27 -6.43 6.17
C PHE A 87 -3.20 -5.35 6.08
N ALA A 88 -3.40 -4.20 6.74
CA ALA A 88 -2.40 -3.13 6.79
C ALA A 88 -1.08 -3.62 7.40
N ALA A 89 -1.15 -4.29 8.56
CA ALA A 89 0.03 -4.83 9.22
C ALA A 89 0.73 -5.90 8.36
N ALA A 90 -0.04 -6.79 7.72
CA ALA A 90 0.48 -7.81 6.83
C ALA A 90 1.22 -7.22 5.61
N ARG A 91 0.61 -6.25 4.92
CA ARG A 91 1.23 -5.59 3.76
C ARG A 91 2.51 -4.85 4.15
N VAL A 92 2.52 -4.14 5.28
CA VAL A 92 3.73 -3.46 5.79
C VAL A 92 4.85 -4.46 6.09
N ARG A 93 4.57 -5.58 6.77
CA ARG A 93 5.56 -6.64 6.99
C ARG A 93 6.06 -7.22 5.67
N GLY A 94 5.16 -7.49 4.73
CA GLY A 94 5.51 -8.03 3.41
C GLY A 94 6.43 -7.11 2.63
N PHE A 95 6.15 -5.80 2.57
CA PHE A 95 7.04 -4.84 1.89
C PHE A 95 8.39 -4.71 2.61
N GLN A 96 8.37 -4.48 3.92
CA GLN A 96 9.57 -4.08 4.66
C GLN A 96 10.46 -5.25 5.08
N GLY A 97 9.93 -6.47 5.17
CA GLY A 97 10.63 -7.63 5.73
C GLY A 97 11.00 -7.44 7.20
N GLU A 98 11.93 -8.27 7.67
CA GLU A 98 12.45 -8.23 9.05
C GLU A 98 13.52 -7.14 9.26
N ASP A 99 14.20 -6.71 8.18
CA ASP A 99 15.23 -5.67 8.21
C ASP A 99 15.12 -4.76 6.98
N LEU A 100 14.87 -3.47 7.22
CA LEU A 100 14.79 -2.44 6.19
C LEU A 100 16.11 -2.20 5.43
N LYS A 101 17.23 -2.73 5.91
CA LYS A 101 18.52 -2.67 5.21
C LYS A 101 18.71 -3.78 4.18
N ALA A 102 17.83 -4.78 4.15
CA ALA A 102 17.91 -5.85 3.17
C ALA A 102 17.70 -5.31 1.74
N ALA A 103 18.42 -5.87 0.77
CA ALA A 103 18.36 -5.41 -0.62
C ALA A 103 16.98 -5.62 -1.28
N ASP A 104 16.16 -6.50 -0.72
CA ASP A 104 14.81 -6.80 -1.14
C ASP A 104 13.73 -6.12 -0.28
N ALA A 105 14.11 -5.32 0.73
CA ALA A 105 13.19 -4.56 1.55
C ALA A 105 12.72 -3.28 0.84
N LEU A 106 11.41 -3.10 0.77
CA LEU A 106 10.76 -1.93 0.19
C LEU A 106 10.11 -1.12 1.31
N LEU A 107 10.46 0.17 1.43
CA LEU A 107 9.83 1.03 2.42
C LEU A 107 8.32 1.13 2.12
N ALA A 108 7.47 1.02 3.15
CA ALA A 108 6.02 1.12 3.02
C ALA A 108 5.51 2.52 3.44
N THR A 109 4.30 2.87 3.02
CA THR A 109 3.61 4.10 3.44
C THR A 109 2.12 3.86 3.55
N PRO A 110 1.62 3.66 4.78
CA PRO A 110 0.19 3.73 5.07
C PRO A 110 -0.37 5.10 4.65
N LYS A 111 -1.44 5.08 3.84
CA LYS A 111 -2.12 6.28 3.33
C LYS A 111 -3.65 6.09 3.34
N HIS A 112 -4.48 7.14 3.36
CA HIS A 112 -4.16 8.56 3.29
C HIS A 112 -4.60 9.22 4.60
N PHE A 113 -3.63 9.50 5.46
CA PHE A 113 -3.92 9.98 6.81
C PHE A 113 -4.52 11.42 6.77
N ALA A 114 -5.78 11.65 7.16
CA ALA A 114 -6.79 10.69 7.61
C ALA A 114 -8.22 11.11 7.20
N GLY A 115 -9.20 10.21 7.41
CA GLY A 115 -10.64 10.49 7.20
C GLY A 115 -11.09 10.41 5.74
N TYR A 116 -10.17 10.16 4.82
CA TYR A 116 -10.39 10.33 3.39
C TYR A 116 -11.47 9.42 2.78
N GLY A 117 -11.67 8.20 3.31
CA GLY A 117 -12.76 7.32 2.86
C GLY A 117 -14.17 7.79 3.23
N ALA A 118 -14.31 8.89 3.96
CA ALA A 118 -15.59 9.49 4.38
C ALA A 118 -16.02 10.69 3.51
N VAL A 119 -15.43 10.88 2.33
CA VAL A 119 -15.78 11.99 1.43
C VAL A 119 -17.28 12.08 1.17
N ALA A 120 -17.82 13.29 1.31
CA ALA A 120 -19.24 13.53 1.15
C ALA A 120 -19.73 13.11 -0.26
N ALA A 121 -20.86 12.39 -0.27
CA ALA A 121 -21.47 11.82 -1.46
C ALA A 121 -20.58 10.84 -2.27
N GLY A 122 -19.51 10.33 -1.67
CA GLY A 122 -18.52 9.48 -2.35
C GLY A 122 -17.77 10.21 -3.47
N MET A 123 -17.80 11.55 -3.48
CA MET A 123 -17.11 12.35 -4.48
C MET A 123 -15.65 12.52 -4.07
N GLU A 124 -14.76 12.11 -4.95
CA GLU A 124 -13.31 12.22 -4.74
C GLU A 124 -12.91 13.67 -4.36
N TYR A 125 -12.05 13.80 -3.35
CA TYR A 125 -11.56 15.06 -2.76
C TYR A 125 -12.63 15.99 -2.16
N ASN A 126 -13.86 15.52 -1.96
CA ASN A 126 -14.89 16.34 -1.31
C ASN A 126 -14.62 16.49 0.20
N GLU A 127 -15.45 17.28 0.86
CA GLU A 127 -15.41 17.51 2.30
C GLU A 127 -15.55 16.19 3.09
N VAL A 128 -14.84 16.13 4.22
CA VAL A 128 -14.83 15.04 5.20
C VAL A 128 -15.16 15.65 6.56
N ASP A 129 -16.45 15.71 6.89
CA ASP A 129 -16.98 16.26 8.16
C ASP A 129 -17.34 15.15 9.17
#